data_AF-A0A498NXA0-F1
#
_entry.id   AF-A0A498NXA0-F1
#
_cell.length_a   1.000
_cell.length_b   1.000
_cell.length_c   1.000
_cell.angle_alpha   90.00
_cell.angle_beta   90.00
_cell.angle_gamma   90.00
#
_symmetry.space_group_name_H-M   'P 1'
#
loop_
_entity.id
_entity.type
_entity.pdbx_description
1 polymer ?
#
loop_
_entity_poly.entity_id
_entity_poly.type
_entity_poly.pdbx_seq_one_letter_code
_entity_poly.pdbx_strand_id
1 'polypeptide(L)'
;MNHVTATTTTYDHVREFYERDDISRQAPGMRDVVTVREGGVKKKIQKRHLTMSVLEAYRYFKNEHPESSIGKSKFAELRPSHVLRSSDTPRNVCLCRYHENIKLALDCLQHIIPRQAFQSTQDFVEAVACNPESPLCMLGQCAECRNGKLLEMRTLCNIPEDDKQIKATWYAWETKEGLPNKVQKTGTLSDVLNFLKTVATKFVHHCFVKKQQSGFFQAIKLQAKADQETVVLQVDFAENYIAAYQDQIQSAHWHQKQVTVFPSVLWSDGDPESYAIVSDSLEHDKRSVATFLSKIVEDIKMKHPAMKEIHIFSDGAASQFKNKFMWCFMSTTFKELFPTLRVQWHFFATSHGKGAVDGVGATVKRAVNTDVLCRQAVLVTDAASFVASARQSCPNINIKLITSSEITEFIQHHNLNERWANTSAVPGTQSVHHIEPVSWGEVRHKIYSEAEQSGVHTLLHLEITSAESPEHKSSEHQSTAAKNIKTGDCVLVQFKANKSFRQFVGLVNNQDQEALEIRFLRRNDSAGLVYILPVMEDKAWVTPDQVIETFTPKVDNRGRYHFGEAVFAE
;
A
#
# COMPACT_ATOMS: atom_id res chain seq x y z
N MET A 1 -31.14 -11.42 -29.20
CA MET A 1 -30.30 -12.32 -30.02
C MET A 1 -29.46 -11.49 -30.97
N ASN A 2 -28.20 -11.29 -30.60
CA ASN A 2 -27.00 -11.05 -31.43
C ASN A 2 -25.89 -10.62 -30.46
N HIS A 3 -25.55 -11.52 -29.52
CA HIS A 3 -24.30 -11.43 -28.79
C HIS A 3 -23.22 -11.96 -29.73
N VAL A 4 -22.51 -11.05 -30.40
CA VAL A 4 -21.23 -11.38 -31.02
C VAL A 4 -20.23 -11.50 -29.87
N THR A 5 -20.09 -12.71 -29.33
CA THR A 5 -18.88 -13.09 -28.60
C THR A 5 -17.74 -13.05 -29.61
N ALA A 6 -17.01 -11.94 -29.65
CA ALA A 6 -15.79 -11.83 -30.44
C ALA A 6 -14.82 -12.92 -29.95
N THR A 7 -14.58 -13.92 -30.78
CA THR A 7 -13.49 -14.88 -30.57
C THR A 7 -12.17 -14.13 -30.72
N THR A 8 -11.62 -13.67 -29.60
CA THR A 8 -10.30 -13.03 -29.51
C THR A 8 -9.28 -13.93 -30.19
N THR A 9 -8.65 -13.44 -31.26
CA THR A 9 -7.71 -14.27 -32.02
C THR A 9 -6.41 -14.44 -31.23
N THR A 10 -5.61 -15.48 -31.53
CA THR A 10 -4.25 -15.62 -30.95
C THR A 10 -3.41 -14.35 -31.14
N TYR A 11 -3.71 -13.55 -32.18
CA TYR A 11 -3.06 -12.27 -32.43
C TYR A 11 -3.43 -11.17 -31.42
N ASP A 12 -4.68 -11.11 -31.02
CA ASP A 12 -5.18 -10.14 -30.04
C ASP A 12 -4.57 -10.43 -28.66
N HIS A 13 -4.51 -11.71 -28.25
CA HIS A 13 -3.84 -12.12 -27.01
C HIS A 13 -2.36 -11.72 -26.97
N VAL A 14 -1.64 -11.80 -28.10
CA VAL A 14 -0.22 -11.37 -28.15
C VAL A 14 -0.09 -9.86 -28.00
N ARG A 15 -1.00 -9.09 -28.62
CA ARG A 15 -1.01 -7.62 -28.48
C ARG A 15 -1.32 -7.20 -27.06
N GLU A 16 -2.36 -7.77 -26.47
CA GLU A 16 -2.74 -7.54 -25.07
C GLU A 16 -1.60 -7.94 -24.12
N PHE A 17 -0.91 -9.05 -24.38
CA PHE A 17 0.25 -9.48 -23.61
C PHE A 17 1.36 -8.42 -23.62
N TYR A 18 1.69 -7.85 -24.79
CA TYR A 18 2.67 -6.79 -24.88
C TYR A 18 2.28 -5.51 -24.12
N GLU A 19 0.98 -5.24 -23.98
CA GLU A 19 0.44 -4.07 -23.30
C GLU A 19 0.27 -4.26 -21.79
N ARG A 20 0.51 -5.46 -21.26
CA ARG A 20 0.52 -5.69 -19.80
C ARG A 20 1.65 -4.92 -19.12
N ASP A 21 1.37 -4.37 -17.93
CA ASP A 21 2.29 -3.52 -17.17
C ASP A 21 3.52 -4.27 -16.62
N ASP A 22 3.45 -5.59 -16.48
CA ASP A 22 4.61 -6.43 -16.15
C ASP A 22 5.54 -6.68 -17.35
N ILE A 23 5.01 -6.58 -18.58
CA ILE A 23 5.73 -6.83 -19.84
C ILE A 23 6.30 -5.55 -20.43
N SER A 24 5.53 -4.47 -20.42
CA SER A 24 5.97 -3.15 -20.87
C SER A 24 5.49 -2.07 -19.91
N ARG A 25 6.25 -0.99 -19.77
CA ARG A 25 5.89 0.15 -18.92
C ARG A 25 5.45 1.31 -19.78
N GLN A 26 4.35 1.94 -19.41
CA GLN A 26 3.91 3.17 -20.06
C GLN A 26 4.86 4.32 -19.73
N ALA A 27 5.23 5.10 -20.74
CA ALA A 27 6.07 6.27 -20.55
C ALA A 27 5.23 7.39 -19.92
N PRO A 28 5.73 8.09 -18.88
CA PRO A 28 4.94 9.10 -18.17
C PRO A 28 5.02 10.50 -18.83
N GLY A 29 5.93 10.70 -19.79
CA GLY A 29 6.19 12.01 -20.35
C GLY A 29 5.10 12.44 -21.34
N MET A 30 4.74 13.73 -21.29
CA MET A 30 3.76 14.31 -22.23
C MET A 30 4.17 14.13 -23.69
N ARG A 31 5.48 14.15 -23.98
CA ARG A 31 6.04 14.00 -25.34
C ARG A 31 6.22 12.54 -25.77
N ASP A 32 5.99 11.58 -24.89
CA ASP A 32 6.24 10.17 -25.16
C ASP A 32 5.05 9.53 -25.89
N VAL A 33 4.79 9.98 -27.11
CA VAL A 33 3.67 9.47 -27.95
C VAL A 33 4.14 8.96 -29.31
N VAL A 34 3.41 7.99 -29.84
CA VAL A 34 3.48 7.56 -31.25
C VAL A 34 2.17 7.91 -31.92
N THR A 35 2.25 8.40 -33.16
CA THR A 35 1.05 8.61 -33.98
C THR A 35 0.80 7.35 -34.80
N VAL A 36 -0.33 6.68 -34.55
CA VAL A 36 -0.76 5.46 -35.26
C VAL A 36 -1.95 5.81 -36.13
N ARG A 37 -2.05 5.21 -37.32
CA ARG A 37 -3.25 5.30 -38.17
C ARG A 37 -4.11 4.06 -37.94
N GLU A 38 -5.32 4.26 -37.44
CA GLU A 38 -6.34 3.22 -37.30
C GLU A 38 -7.60 3.68 -38.04
N GLY A 39 -8.10 2.86 -38.98
CA GLY A 39 -9.31 3.19 -39.75
C GLY A 39 -9.22 4.52 -40.53
N GLY A 40 -8.02 4.90 -40.98
CA GLY A 40 -7.78 6.17 -41.68
C GLY A 40 -7.61 7.40 -40.77
N VAL A 41 -7.86 7.28 -39.47
CA VAL A 41 -7.72 8.37 -38.49
C VAL A 41 -6.36 8.29 -37.79
N LYS A 42 -5.68 9.43 -37.66
CA LYS A 42 -4.46 9.55 -36.85
C LYS A 42 -4.83 9.62 -35.37
N LYS A 43 -4.40 8.64 -34.58
CA LYS A 43 -4.50 8.66 -33.12
C LYS A 43 -3.11 8.79 -32.50
N LYS A 44 -2.97 9.64 -31.48
CA LYS A 44 -1.75 9.71 -30.65
C LYS A 44 -1.90 8.73 -29.48
N ILE A 45 -1.05 7.72 -29.45
CA ILE A 45 -1.03 6.69 -28.40
C ILE A 45 0.24 6.89 -27.55
N GLN A 46 0.12 6.77 -26.23
CA GLN A 46 1.26 6.88 -25.32
C GLN A 46 2.24 5.71 -25.54
N LYS A 47 3.53 6.01 -25.62
CA LYS A 47 4.60 5.02 -25.76
C LYS A 47 4.61 4.08 -24.55
N ARG A 48 4.93 2.83 -24.82
CA ARG A 48 5.32 1.83 -23.83
C ARG A 48 6.72 1.33 -24.15
N HIS A 49 7.49 0.95 -23.14
CA HIS A 49 8.81 0.36 -23.31
C HIS A 49 8.84 -1.02 -22.68
N LEU A 50 9.28 -2.04 -23.42
CA LEU A 50 9.43 -3.39 -22.87
C LEU A 50 10.35 -3.38 -21.64
N THR A 51 9.99 -4.15 -20.61
CA THR A 51 10.81 -4.33 -19.40
C THR A 51 11.88 -5.40 -19.56
N MET A 52 11.78 -6.18 -20.64
CA MET A 52 12.65 -7.30 -21.02
C MET A 52 12.86 -7.33 -22.53
N SER A 53 13.81 -8.13 -23.00
CA SER A 53 14.01 -8.35 -24.42
C SER A 53 12.79 -9.03 -25.05
N VAL A 54 12.61 -8.86 -26.37
CA VAL A 54 11.53 -9.53 -27.12
C VAL A 54 11.62 -11.05 -27.00
N LEU A 55 12.84 -11.60 -26.88
CA LEU A 55 13.06 -13.04 -26.70
C LEU A 55 12.61 -13.52 -25.32
N GLU A 56 12.92 -12.77 -24.27
CA GLU A 56 12.45 -13.07 -22.91
C GLU A 56 10.91 -12.97 -22.84
N ALA A 57 10.32 -11.93 -23.44
CA ALA A 57 8.88 -11.76 -23.53
C ALA A 57 8.21 -12.94 -24.26
N TYR A 58 8.82 -13.43 -25.35
CA TYR A 58 8.32 -14.61 -26.07
C TYR A 58 8.36 -15.88 -25.22
N ARG A 59 9.48 -16.12 -24.51
CA ARG A 59 9.59 -17.26 -23.61
C ARG A 59 8.55 -17.20 -22.50
N TYR A 60 8.31 -16.00 -21.96
CA TYR A 60 7.31 -15.79 -20.94
C TYR A 60 5.89 -16.04 -21.48
N PHE A 61 5.54 -15.49 -22.64
CA PHE A 61 4.27 -15.77 -23.30
C PHE A 61 4.06 -17.26 -23.56
N LYS A 62 5.09 -17.99 -24.01
CA LYS A 62 5.01 -19.44 -24.24
C LYS A 62 4.85 -20.26 -22.96
N ASN A 63 5.32 -19.75 -21.84
CA ASN A 63 5.14 -20.39 -20.54
C ASN A 63 3.71 -20.21 -20.02
N GLU A 64 3.10 -19.03 -20.23
CA GLU A 64 1.71 -18.76 -19.87
C GLU A 64 0.70 -19.38 -20.85
N HIS A 65 1.09 -19.53 -22.12
CA HIS A 65 0.28 -20.10 -23.20
C HIS A 65 1.00 -21.26 -23.91
N PRO A 66 1.21 -22.41 -23.23
CA PRO A 66 1.87 -23.57 -23.83
C PRO A 66 1.19 -24.06 -25.12
N GLU A 67 -0.12 -23.94 -25.21
CA GLU A 67 -0.99 -24.33 -26.32
C GLU A 67 -0.85 -23.44 -27.57
N SER A 68 -0.35 -22.21 -27.42
CA SER A 68 -0.22 -21.28 -28.54
C SER A 68 0.85 -21.75 -29.54
N SER A 69 0.49 -21.93 -30.81
CA SER A 69 1.42 -22.36 -31.87
C SER A 69 2.33 -21.25 -32.39
N ILE A 70 2.28 -20.05 -31.79
CA ILE A 70 2.97 -18.88 -32.34
C ILE A 70 4.50 -19.01 -32.28
N GLY A 71 5.13 -18.82 -33.44
CA GLY A 71 6.59 -18.77 -33.56
C GLY A 71 7.18 -17.42 -33.12
N LYS A 72 8.44 -17.45 -32.68
CA LYS A 72 9.20 -16.27 -32.21
C LYS A 72 9.15 -15.09 -33.18
N SER A 73 9.34 -15.33 -34.48
CA SER A 73 9.36 -14.26 -35.49
C SER A 73 8.00 -13.58 -35.62
N LYS A 74 6.92 -14.37 -35.63
CA LYS A 74 5.56 -13.83 -35.73
C LYS A 74 5.17 -13.08 -34.46
N PHE A 75 5.53 -13.60 -33.29
CA PHE A 75 5.35 -12.91 -32.01
C PHE A 75 6.01 -11.52 -32.03
N ALA A 76 7.27 -11.44 -32.48
CA ALA A 76 7.99 -10.16 -32.58
C ALA A 76 7.36 -9.17 -33.58
N GLU A 77 6.80 -9.67 -34.68
CA GLU A 77 6.10 -8.88 -35.70
C GLU A 77 4.79 -8.27 -35.18
N LEU A 78 4.07 -9.00 -34.33
CA LEU A 78 2.77 -8.57 -33.76
C LEU A 78 2.90 -7.52 -32.66
N ARG A 79 4.12 -7.20 -32.23
CA ARG A 79 4.35 -6.15 -31.24
C ARG A 79 3.71 -4.83 -31.71
N PRO A 80 2.80 -4.23 -30.92
CA PRO A 80 2.17 -2.97 -31.28
C PRO A 80 3.21 -1.87 -31.52
N SER A 81 2.96 -1.00 -32.49
CA SER A 81 3.91 0.07 -32.87
C SER A 81 4.20 1.08 -31.76
N HIS A 82 3.30 1.21 -30.78
CA HIS A 82 3.47 2.07 -29.61
C HIS A 82 4.23 1.38 -28.47
N VAL A 83 4.48 0.06 -28.54
CA VAL A 83 5.30 -0.71 -27.60
C VAL A 83 6.72 -0.80 -28.16
N LEU A 84 7.61 0.06 -27.70
CA LEU A 84 9.01 0.17 -28.11
C LEU A 84 9.90 -0.83 -27.37
N ARG A 85 11.07 -1.15 -27.95
CA ARG A 85 12.03 -2.05 -27.28
C ARG A 85 12.66 -1.32 -26.09
N SER A 86 13.18 -2.10 -25.14
CA SER A 86 13.95 -1.53 -24.03
C SER A 86 15.13 -0.69 -24.53
N SER A 87 15.78 -1.09 -25.62
CA SER A 87 16.88 -0.35 -26.28
C SER A 87 16.47 0.99 -26.89
N ASP A 88 15.18 1.17 -27.19
CA ASP A 88 14.66 2.41 -27.79
C ASP A 88 14.33 3.45 -26.71
N THR A 89 14.63 3.17 -25.43
CA THR A 89 14.45 4.10 -24.31
C THR A 89 15.57 5.15 -24.33
N PRO A 90 15.28 6.46 -24.52
CA PRO A 90 16.31 7.48 -24.68
C PRO A 90 17.20 7.67 -23.44
N ARG A 91 16.66 7.36 -22.26
CA ARG A 91 17.40 7.27 -20.99
C ARG A 91 16.84 6.12 -20.15
N ASN A 92 17.69 5.25 -19.63
CA ASN A 92 17.29 4.20 -18.70
C ASN A 92 17.03 4.79 -17.29
N VAL A 93 15.80 5.24 -17.05
CA VAL A 93 15.37 5.90 -15.81
C VAL A 93 14.25 5.12 -15.10
N CYS A 94 13.94 5.49 -13.85
CA CYS A 94 12.92 4.84 -13.02
C CYS A 94 13.15 3.32 -12.82
N LEU A 95 14.42 2.93 -12.70
CA LEU A 95 14.83 1.55 -12.49
C LEU A 95 14.57 1.11 -11.05
N CYS A 96 14.23 -0.17 -10.88
CA CYS A 96 14.09 -0.75 -9.55
C CYS A 96 15.47 -0.97 -8.95
N ARG A 97 15.76 -0.31 -7.82
CA ARG A 97 17.04 -0.42 -7.11
C ARG A 97 17.46 -1.86 -6.83
N TYR A 98 16.52 -2.73 -6.45
CA TYR A 98 16.79 -4.14 -6.18
C TYR A 98 17.34 -4.86 -7.42
N HIS A 99 16.70 -4.69 -8.57
CA HIS A 99 17.13 -5.32 -9.82
C HIS A 99 18.41 -4.68 -10.34
N GLU A 100 18.52 -3.35 -10.28
CA GLU A 100 19.68 -2.63 -10.79
C GLU A 100 20.94 -2.97 -9.99
N ASN A 101 20.86 -3.06 -8.66
CA ASN A 101 22.01 -3.44 -7.83
C ASN A 101 22.47 -4.88 -8.08
N ILE A 102 21.54 -5.81 -8.32
CA ILE A 102 21.92 -7.17 -8.73
C ILE A 102 22.60 -7.13 -10.09
N LYS A 103 22.01 -6.46 -11.10
CA LYS A 103 22.62 -6.34 -12.43
C LYS A 103 24.03 -5.77 -12.38
N LEU A 104 24.24 -4.65 -11.69
CA LEU A 104 25.57 -4.03 -11.56
C LEU A 104 26.60 -4.96 -10.90
N ALA A 105 26.18 -5.79 -9.94
CA ALA A 105 27.06 -6.78 -9.32
C ALA A 105 27.32 -7.98 -10.26
N LEU A 106 26.31 -8.45 -10.99
CA LEU A 106 26.44 -9.52 -11.98
C LEU A 106 27.33 -9.10 -13.16
N ASP A 107 27.22 -7.87 -13.64
CA ASP A 107 28.07 -7.31 -14.68
C ASP A 107 29.55 -7.34 -14.23
N CYS A 108 29.81 -7.01 -12.96
CA CYS A 108 31.15 -7.12 -12.37
C CYS A 108 31.66 -8.57 -12.39
N LEU A 109 30.82 -9.54 -12.01
CA LEU A 109 31.17 -10.96 -12.11
C LEU A 109 31.45 -11.37 -13.55
N GLN A 110 30.65 -10.91 -14.52
CA GLN A 110 30.83 -11.25 -15.93
C GLN A 110 32.15 -10.74 -16.49
N HIS A 111 32.66 -9.61 -16.00
CA HIS A 111 33.98 -9.09 -16.39
C HIS A 111 35.15 -9.87 -15.78
N ILE A 112 35.01 -10.37 -14.56
CA ILE A 112 36.11 -11.03 -13.82
C ILE A 112 36.11 -12.55 -14.06
N ILE A 113 34.93 -13.19 -13.98
CA ILE A 113 34.72 -14.64 -14.08
C ILE A 113 33.59 -14.99 -15.09
N PRO A 114 33.75 -14.68 -16.39
CA PRO A 114 32.68 -14.79 -17.38
C PRO A 114 32.06 -16.19 -17.53
N ARG A 115 32.82 -17.26 -17.22
CA ARG A 115 32.34 -18.65 -17.36
C ARG A 115 31.47 -19.10 -16.18
N GLN A 116 31.59 -18.44 -15.03
CA GLN A 116 30.88 -18.75 -13.80
C GLN A 116 29.82 -17.68 -13.45
N ALA A 117 29.79 -16.58 -14.21
CA ALA A 117 28.86 -15.49 -14.03
C ALA A 117 27.44 -15.85 -14.50
N PHE A 118 26.45 -15.32 -13.78
CA PHE A 118 25.05 -15.38 -14.15
C PHE A 118 24.77 -14.53 -15.39
N GLN A 119 23.96 -15.04 -16.33
CA GLN A 119 23.63 -14.31 -17.56
C GLN A 119 22.43 -13.38 -17.35
N SER A 120 21.61 -13.64 -16.34
CA SER A 120 20.42 -12.83 -16.04
C SER A 120 20.11 -12.78 -14.54
N THR A 121 19.24 -11.84 -14.16
CA THR A 121 18.69 -11.81 -12.80
C THR A 121 17.82 -13.04 -12.49
N GLN A 122 17.25 -13.68 -13.51
CA GLN A 122 16.45 -14.89 -13.36
C GLN A 122 17.34 -16.08 -12.99
N ASP A 123 18.49 -16.24 -13.67
CA ASP A 123 19.49 -17.27 -13.34
C ASP A 123 19.96 -17.12 -11.89
N PHE A 124 20.13 -15.87 -11.44
CA PHE A 124 20.48 -15.59 -10.04
C PHE A 124 19.37 -16.01 -9.06
N VAL A 125 18.10 -15.78 -9.38
CA VAL A 125 16.96 -16.26 -8.57
C VAL A 125 16.97 -17.78 -8.47
N GLU A 126 17.19 -18.47 -9.60
CA GLU A 126 17.24 -19.94 -9.67
C GLU A 126 18.43 -20.54 -8.90
N ALA A 127 19.53 -19.81 -8.79
CA ALA A 127 20.66 -20.22 -7.95
C ALA A 127 20.42 -19.97 -6.46
N VAL A 128 19.62 -18.97 -6.11
CA VAL A 128 19.31 -18.63 -4.71
C VAL A 128 18.22 -19.52 -4.13
N ALA A 129 17.17 -19.87 -4.89
CA ALA A 129 15.99 -20.58 -4.38
C ALA A 129 15.94 -22.05 -4.84
N CYS A 130 15.53 -22.97 -3.96
CA CYS A 130 15.32 -24.38 -4.35
C CYS A 130 14.22 -24.53 -5.41
N ASN A 131 13.14 -23.76 -5.24
CA ASN A 131 12.02 -23.70 -6.15
C ASN A 131 11.54 -22.23 -6.25
N PRO A 132 11.76 -21.54 -7.38
CA PRO A 132 11.33 -20.16 -7.58
C PRO A 132 9.81 -19.92 -7.52
N GLU A 133 9.01 -20.97 -7.64
CA GLU A 133 7.55 -20.91 -7.54
C GLU A 133 7.05 -21.12 -6.09
N SER A 134 7.92 -21.59 -5.19
CA SER A 134 7.53 -21.88 -3.81
C SER A 134 7.58 -20.61 -2.94
N PRO A 135 6.45 -20.22 -2.30
CA PRO A 135 6.44 -19.11 -1.34
C PRO A 135 7.44 -19.34 -0.20
N LEU A 136 7.59 -20.58 0.29
CA LEU A 136 8.54 -20.92 1.36
C LEU A 136 9.98 -20.56 0.97
N CYS A 137 10.39 -20.83 -0.27
CA CYS A 137 11.72 -20.51 -0.76
C CYS A 137 11.90 -19.01 -0.95
N MET A 138 10.95 -18.38 -1.65
CA MET A 138 11.07 -16.99 -2.07
C MET A 138 10.89 -15.99 -0.93
N LEU A 139 10.15 -16.36 0.13
CA LEU A 139 10.00 -15.55 1.35
C LEU A 139 11.12 -15.79 2.37
N GLY A 140 12.13 -16.61 2.04
CA GLY A 140 13.28 -16.87 2.91
C GLY A 140 12.99 -17.78 4.11
N GLN A 141 11.92 -18.57 4.06
CA GLN A 141 11.50 -19.47 5.14
C GLN A 141 12.08 -20.90 4.98
N CYS A 142 12.51 -21.26 3.77
CA CYS A 142 13.11 -22.57 3.47
C CYS A 142 14.50 -22.73 4.12
N ALA A 143 14.68 -23.78 4.92
CA ALA A 143 15.94 -24.08 5.61
C ALA A 143 17.13 -24.38 4.66
N GLU A 144 16.84 -24.85 3.44
CA GLU A 144 17.88 -25.25 2.48
C GLU A 144 18.41 -24.11 1.63
N CYS A 145 17.62 -23.05 1.41
CA CYS A 145 18.02 -21.96 0.53
C CYS A 145 18.07 -20.58 1.18
N ARG A 146 17.49 -20.40 2.37
CA ARG A 146 17.53 -19.13 3.10
C ARG A 146 18.96 -18.61 3.28
N ASN A 147 19.09 -17.29 3.37
CA ASN A 147 20.34 -16.58 3.65
C ASN A 147 21.46 -16.89 2.63
N GLY A 148 21.09 -17.20 1.39
CA GLY A 148 22.05 -17.52 0.33
C GLY A 148 22.80 -18.84 0.54
N LYS A 149 22.32 -19.75 1.40
CA LYS A 149 22.94 -21.07 1.63
C LYS A 149 23.10 -21.84 0.31
N LEU A 150 22.05 -21.85 -0.51
CA LEU A 150 22.08 -22.57 -1.78
C LEU A 150 22.98 -21.89 -2.82
N LEU A 151 22.96 -20.56 -2.87
CA LEU A 151 23.85 -19.75 -3.71
C LEU A 151 25.33 -20.05 -3.39
N GLU A 152 25.67 -20.11 -2.10
CA GLU A 152 27.02 -20.46 -1.65
C GLU A 152 27.41 -21.86 -2.14
N MET A 153 26.59 -22.87 -1.85
CA MET A 153 26.89 -24.28 -2.14
C MET A 153 26.92 -24.61 -3.64
N ARG A 154 26.14 -23.90 -4.47
CA ARG A 154 26.05 -24.21 -5.90
C ARG A 154 26.97 -23.38 -6.77
N THR A 155 27.30 -22.16 -6.32
CA THR A 155 27.98 -21.20 -7.18
C THR A 155 29.21 -20.61 -6.52
N LEU A 156 29.08 -20.00 -5.34
CA LEU A 156 30.18 -19.22 -4.77
C LEU A 156 31.36 -20.08 -4.32
N CYS A 157 31.11 -21.30 -3.84
CA CYS A 157 32.16 -22.24 -3.44
C CYS A 157 32.99 -22.78 -4.61
N ASN A 158 32.48 -22.70 -5.84
CA ASN A 158 33.17 -23.19 -7.03
C ASN A 158 34.12 -22.15 -7.65
N ILE A 159 34.16 -20.94 -7.08
CA ILE A 159 35.07 -19.87 -7.50
C ILE A 159 36.42 -20.10 -6.81
N PRO A 160 37.53 -20.22 -7.56
CA PRO A 160 38.88 -20.38 -6.99
C PRO A 160 39.23 -19.28 -5.98
N GLU A 161 39.97 -19.61 -4.91
CA GLU A 161 40.38 -18.63 -3.90
C GLU A 161 41.25 -17.50 -4.48
N ASP A 162 42.11 -17.82 -5.45
CA ASP A 162 42.92 -16.82 -6.15
C ASP A 162 42.02 -15.81 -6.90
N ASP A 163 40.95 -16.29 -7.52
CA ASP A 163 39.99 -15.42 -8.22
C ASP A 163 39.23 -14.52 -7.24
N LYS A 164 38.91 -15.02 -6.04
CA LYS A 164 38.22 -14.24 -5.00
C LYS A 164 39.01 -13.00 -4.55
N GLN A 165 40.34 -13.03 -4.68
CA GLN A 165 41.22 -11.90 -4.32
C GLN A 165 41.41 -10.89 -5.46
N ILE A 166 40.88 -11.16 -6.67
CA ILE A 166 40.97 -10.22 -7.79
C ILE A 166 40.28 -8.91 -7.42
N LYS A 167 40.96 -7.79 -7.68
CA LYS A 167 40.41 -6.46 -7.44
C LYS A 167 39.17 -6.24 -8.29
N ALA A 168 38.09 -5.80 -7.65
CA ALA A 168 36.81 -5.53 -8.26
C ALA A 168 36.42 -4.06 -8.05
N THR A 169 35.83 -3.47 -9.08
CA THR A 169 35.20 -2.17 -9.02
C THR A 169 33.80 -2.30 -9.61
N TRP A 170 32.78 -1.89 -8.86
CA TRP A 170 31.39 -1.96 -9.32
C TRP A 170 30.59 -0.77 -8.82
N TYR A 171 29.42 -0.54 -9.40
CA TYR A 171 28.50 0.48 -8.94
C TYR A 171 27.37 -0.14 -8.10
N ALA A 172 26.86 0.63 -7.14
CA ALA A 172 25.65 0.28 -6.41
C ALA A 172 24.83 1.53 -6.12
N TRP A 173 23.51 1.39 -6.09
CA TRP A 173 22.61 2.41 -5.58
C TRP A 173 22.44 2.26 -4.07
N GLU A 174 22.69 3.34 -3.36
CA GLU A 174 22.60 3.47 -1.91
C GLU A 174 21.74 4.66 -1.50
N THR A 175 21.19 4.62 -0.30
CA THR A 175 20.50 5.79 0.27
C THR A 175 21.50 6.51 1.17
N LYS A 176 21.86 7.74 0.82
CA LYS A 176 22.68 8.64 1.65
C LYS A 176 21.85 9.88 1.94
N GLU A 177 21.74 10.26 3.22
CA GLU A 177 20.96 11.44 3.65
C GLU A 177 19.50 11.40 3.16
N GLY A 178 18.90 10.21 3.11
CA GLY A 178 17.52 10.02 2.61
C GLY A 178 17.38 10.01 1.08
N LEU A 179 18.46 10.29 0.32
CA LEU A 179 18.42 10.36 -1.14
C LEU A 179 19.14 9.17 -1.80
N PRO A 180 18.57 8.61 -2.89
CA PRO A 180 19.22 7.56 -3.66
C PRO A 180 20.39 8.11 -4.47
N ASN A 181 21.57 7.52 -4.27
CA ASN A 181 22.83 7.90 -4.92
C ASN A 181 23.48 6.67 -5.55
N LYS A 182 23.98 6.80 -6.78
CA LYS A 182 24.82 5.79 -7.42
C LYS A 182 26.26 6.00 -6.97
N VAL A 183 26.80 5.03 -6.26
CA VAL A 183 28.16 5.08 -5.70
C VAL A 183 29.05 4.04 -6.38
N GLN A 184 30.30 4.40 -6.60
CA GLN A 184 31.34 3.45 -7.01
C GLN A 184 31.90 2.78 -5.76
N LYS A 185 32.02 1.46 -5.81
CA LYS A 185 32.64 0.63 -4.78
C LYS A 185 33.90 -0.01 -5.35
N THR A 186 34.92 -0.11 -4.51
CA THR A 186 36.18 -0.78 -4.80
C THR A 186 36.44 -1.81 -3.72
N GLY A 187 37.00 -2.96 -4.11
CA GLY A 187 37.27 -4.06 -3.21
C GLY A 187 37.82 -5.26 -3.98
N THR A 188 37.42 -6.45 -3.56
CA THR A 188 37.76 -7.73 -4.17
C THR A 188 36.53 -8.40 -4.75
N LEU A 189 36.72 -9.44 -5.57
CA LEU A 189 35.63 -10.30 -6.01
C LEU A 189 34.88 -10.89 -4.81
N SER A 190 35.59 -11.27 -3.75
CA SER A 190 35.00 -11.74 -2.48
C SER A 190 33.99 -10.73 -1.91
N ASP A 191 34.27 -9.43 -1.96
CA ASP A 191 33.36 -8.40 -1.49
C ASP A 191 32.07 -8.33 -2.32
N VAL A 192 32.16 -8.54 -3.63
CA VAL A 192 31.00 -8.62 -4.54
C VAL A 192 30.14 -9.85 -4.24
N LEU A 193 30.77 -11.02 -4.03
CA LEU A 193 30.06 -12.26 -3.70
C LEU A 193 29.36 -12.14 -2.34
N ASN A 194 30.02 -11.57 -1.34
CA ASN A 194 29.45 -11.29 -0.03
C ASN A 194 28.27 -10.32 -0.11
N PHE A 195 28.37 -9.28 -0.96
CA PHE A 195 27.26 -8.38 -1.25
C PHE A 195 26.06 -9.16 -1.82
N LEU A 196 26.26 -9.96 -2.87
CA LEU A 196 25.20 -10.77 -3.49
C LEU A 196 24.54 -11.72 -2.49
N LYS A 197 25.33 -12.42 -1.67
CA LYS A 197 24.83 -13.29 -0.60
C LYS A 197 23.96 -12.56 0.41
N THR A 198 24.39 -11.36 0.82
CA THR A 198 23.68 -10.53 1.80
C THR A 198 22.33 -10.04 1.27
N VAL A 199 22.24 -9.73 -0.03
CA VAL A 199 20.99 -9.24 -0.64
C VAL A 199 20.11 -10.35 -1.21
N ALA A 200 20.62 -11.58 -1.37
CA ALA A 200 19.95 -12.70 -2.04
C ALA A 200 18.52 -12.94 -1.56
N THR A 201 18.33 -13.15 -0.25
CA THR A 201 16.99 -13.42 0.33
C THR A 201 16.02 -12.26 0.07
N LYS A 202 16.46 -11.01 0.24
CA LYS A 202 15.62 -9.83 0.02
C LYS A 202 15.27 -9.68 -1.46
N PHE A 203 16.19 -10.01 -2.35
CA PHE A 203 15.98 -9.93 -3.79
C PHE A 203 14.95 -10.96 -4.27
N VAL A 204 15.09 -12.23 -3.88
CA VAL A 204 14.10 -13.26 -4.28
C VAL A 204 12.71 -12.97 -3.72
N HIS A 205 12.61 -12.44 -2.50
CA HIS A 205 11.36 -11.97 -1.92
C HIS A 205 10.74 -10.84 -2.76
N HIS A 206 11.55 -9.83 -3.12
CA HIS A 206 11.11 -8.73 -3.98
C HIS A 206 10.61 -9.23 -5.34
N CYS A 207 11.33 -10.15 -5.98
CA CYS A 207 10.93 -10.76 -7.26
C CYS A 207 9.62 -11.53 -7.14
N PHE A 208 9.45 -12.29 -6.06
CA PHE A 208 8.21 -13.04 -5.80
C PHE A 208 7.01 -12.13 -5.61
N VAL A 209 7.10 -11.14 -4.72
CA VAL A 209 5.99 -10.19 -4.49
C VAL A 209 5.64 -9.45 -5.78
N LYS A 210 6.65 -9.02 -6.56
CA LYS A 210 6.41 -8.41 -7.87
C LYS A 210 5.57 -9.35 -8.76
N LYS A 211 5.98 -10.61 -8.89
CA LYS A 211 5.27 -11.61 -9.71
C LYS A 211 3.83 -11.83 -9.23
N GLN A 212 3.65 -12.06 -7.93
CA GLN A 212 2.34 -12.33 -7.32
C GLN A 212 1.38 -11.15 -7.46
N GLN A 213 1.83 -9.92 -7.14
CA GLN A 213 0.98 -8.73 -7.24
C GLN A 213 0.60 -8.41 -8.68
N SER A 214 1.53 -8.53 -9.63
CA SER A 214 1.23 -8.32 -11.04
C SER A 214 0.28 -9.39 -11.59
N GLY A 215 0.50 -10.67 -11.24
CA GLY A 215 -0.39 -11.76 -11.63
C GLY A 215 -1.81 -11.57 -11.10
N PHE A 216 -1.93 -11.29 -9.80
CA PHE A 216 -3.23 -11.01 -9.18
C PHE A 216 -3.94 -9.81 -9.80
N PHE A 217 -3.22 -8.72 -10.10
CA PHE A 217 -3.80 -7.56 -10.79
C PHE A 217 -4.38 -7.91 -12.17
N GLN A 218 -3.72 -8.78 -12.94
CA GLN A 218 -4.27 -9.23 -14.23
C GLN A 218 -5.50 -10.14 -14.02
N ALA A 219 -5.42 -11.08 -13.07
CA ALA A 219 -6.51 -12.00 -12.80
C ALA A 219 -7.80 -11.27 -12.38
N ILE A 220 -7.69 -10.29 -11.48
CA ILE A 220 -8.86 -9.56 -10.99
C ILE A 220 -9.45 -8.60 -12.04
N LYS A 221 -8.63 -8.07 -12.96
CA LYS A 221 -9.15 -7.31 -14.13
C LYS A 221 -9.93 -8.20 -15.09
N LEU A 222 -9.50 -9.45 -15.28
CA LEU A 222 -10.25 -10.41 -16.10
C LEU A 222 -11.57 -10.77 -15.43
N GLN A 223 -11.58 -10.94 -14.10
CA GLN A 223 -12.81 -11.14 -13.33
C GLN A 223 -13.75 -9.94 -13.45
N ALA A 224 -13.26 -8.72 -13.24
CA ALA A 224 -14.07 -7.51 -13.33
C ALA A 224 -14.68 -7.29 -14.72
N LYS A 225 -14.07 -7.82 -15.79
CA LYS A 225 -14.68 -7.83 -17.13
C LYS A 225 -15.82 -8.84 -17.29
N ALA A 226 -15.83 -9.89 -16.47
CA ALA A 226 -16.78 -11.00 -16.56
C ALA A 226 -17.98 -10.84 -15.61
N ASP A 227 -17.87 -9.97 -14.59
CA ASP A 227 -18.91 -9.70 -13.61
C ASP A 227 -19.21 -8.19 -13.49
N GLN A 228 -20.43 -7.84 -13.10
CA GLN A 228 -20.85 -6.44 -12.90
C GLN A 228 -20.75 -6.00 -11.43
N GLU A 229 -20.30 -6.88 -10.54
CA GLU A 229 -20.30 -6.65 -9.09
C GLU A 229 -18.92 -6.27 -8.56
N THR A 230 -17.86 -6.62 -9.29
CA THR A 230 -16.45 -6.41 -8.95
C THR A 230 -15.84 -5.43 -9.93
N VAL A 231 -15.21 -4.39 -9.38
CA VAL A 231 -14.44 -3.44 -10.17
C VAL A 231 -13.01 -3.30 -9.65
N VAL A 232 -12.11 -2.89 -10.52
CA VAL A 232 -10.69 -2.68 -10.19
C VAL A 232 -10.33 -1.24 -10.46
N LEU A 233 -9.83 -0.53 -9.45
CA LEU A 233 -9.43 0.87 -9.55
C LEU A 233 -7.92 0.98 -9.31
N GLN A 234 -7.14 1.36 -10.32
CA GLN A 234 -5.75 1.76 -10.13
C GLN A 234 -5.67 3.28 -9.92
N VAL A 235 -4.90 3.71 -8.92
CA VAL A 235 -4.68 5.13 -8.60
C VAL A 235 -3.19 5.44 -8.43
N ASP A 236 -2.79 6.65 -8.79
CA ASP A 236 -1.43 7.16 -8.55
C ASP A 236 -1.41 8.70 -8.57
N PHE A 237 -0.30 9.31 -8.16
CA PHE A 237 -0.02 10.72 -8.41
C PHE A 237 0.82 10.87 -9.68
N ALA A 238 0.37 11.73 -10.59
CA ALA A 238 1.23 12.20 -11.66
C ALA A 238 2.12 13.33 -11.14
N GLU A 239 3.30 13.49 -11.75
CA GLU A 239 4.12 14.68 -11.52
C GLU A 239 3.29 15.95 -11.77
N ASN A 240 3.43 16.93 -10.88
CA ASN A 240 2.67 18.17 -10.93
C ASN A 240 2.80 18.84 -12.29
N TYR A 241 1.67 19.35 -12.79
CA TYR A 241 1.67 20.16 -13.99
C TYR A 241 2.14 21.57 -13.63
N ILE A 242 3.11 22.08 -14.37
CA ILE A 242 3.55 23.47 -14.24
C ILE A 242 2.73 24.30 -15.22
N ALA A 243 1.95 25.25 -14.70
CA ALA A 243 1.11 26.16 -15.48
C ALA A 243 1.97 27.22 -16.20
N ALA A 244 2.69 26.78 -17.24
CA ALA A 244 3.47 27.64 -18.10
C ALA A 244 2.61 28.30 -19.19
N TYR A 245 2.98 29.51 -19.61
CA TYR A 245 2.29 30.31 -20.63
C TYR A 245 3.00 30.18 -21.97
N GLN A 246 2.24 30.37 -23.05
CA GLN A 246 2.83 30.72 -24.33
C GLN A 246 3.29 32.19 -24.27
N ASP A 247 4.42 32.51 -24.91
CA ASP A 247 4.98 33.88 -24.98
C ASP A 247 5.33 34.50 -23.59
N GLN A 248 5.81 33.67 -22.65
CA GLN A 248 6.26 34.14 -21.33
C GLN A 248 7.41 35.15 -21.38
N ILE A 249 7.26 36.25 -20.64
CA ILE A 249 8.39 37.13 -20.32
C ILE A 249 9.38 36.40 -19.41
N GLN A 250 10.67 36.73 -19.51
CA GLN A 250 11.74 36.04 -18.79
C GLN A 250 11.54 36.03 -17.26
N SER A 251 11.00 37.10 -16.68
CA SER A 251 10.75 37.20 -15.24
C SER A 251 9.59 36.34 -14.73
N ALA A 252 8.64 35.96 -15.61
CA ALA A 252 7.50 35.12 -15.26
C ALA A 252 7.89 33.63 -15.09
N HIS A 253 9.06 33.23 -15.57
CA HIS A 253 9.56 31.85 -15.48
C HIS A 253 9.63 31.34 -14.02
N TRP A 254 9.89 32.22 -13.06
CA TRP A 254 10.07 31.87 -11.64
C TRP A 254 8.77 31.82 -10.82
N HIS A 255 7.63 32.24 -11.38
CA HIS A 255 6.36 32.41 -10.65
C HIS A 255 5.25 31.48 -11.15
N GLN A 256 5.61 30.33 -11.72
CA GLN A 256 4.65 29.40 -12.32
C GLN A 256 3.94 28.58 -11.22
N LYS A 257 2.61 28.64 -11.20
CA LYS A 257 1.81 27.80 -10.31
C LYS A 257 1.89 26.34 -10.74
N GLN A 258 1.87 25.44 -9.77
CA GLN A 258 1.77 24.01 -10.00
C GLN A 258 0.35 23.54 -9.74
N VAL A 259 -0.03 22.46 -10.41
CA VAL A 259 -1.32 21.79 -10.27
C VAL A 259 -1.09 20.31 -10.06
N THR A 260 -1.72 19.74 -9.03
CA THR A 260 -1.68 18.31 -8.76
C THR A 260 -2.66 17.60 -9.69
N VAL A 261 -2.21 16.48 -10.27
CA VAL A 261 -3.06 15.59 -11.08
C VAL A 261 -2.99 14.19 -10.49
N PHE A 262 -4.14 13.67 -10.09
CA PHE A 262 -4.32 12.33 -9.53
C PHE A 262 -5.09 11.47 -10.56
N PRO A 263 -4.37 10.83 -11.50
CA PRO A 263 -4.98 9.93 -12.47
C PRO A 263 -5.50 8.65 -11.81
N SER A 264 -6.58 8.11 -12.35
CA SER A 264 -7.10 6.81 -11.96
C SER A 264 -7.69 6.08 -13.15
N VAL A 265 -7.65 4.75 -13.15
CA VAL A 265 -8.22 3.91 -14.20
C VAL A 265 -9.08 2.84 -13.55
N LEU A 266 -10.32 2.73 -14.02
CA LEU A 266 -11.30 1.76 -13.58
C LEU A 266 -11.46 0.67 -14.65
N TRP A 267 -11.40 -0.59 -14.24
CA TRP A 267 -11.82 -1.75 -15.04
C TRP A 267 -13.09 -2.33 -14.43
N SER A 268 -14.11 -2.52 -15.27
CA SER A 268 -15.40 -3.16 -14.98
C SER A 268 -15.81 -4.05 -16.17
N ASP A 269 -17.10 -4.41 -16.26
CA ASP A 269 -17.71 -5.22 -17.32
C ASP A 269 -17.67 -4.60 -18.73
N GLY A 270 -17.12 -3.39 -18.87
CA GLY A 270 -16.99 -2.65 -20.13
C GLY A 270 -15.56 -2.19 -20.44
N ASP A 271 -15.47 -1.19 -21.31
CA ASP A 271 -14.19 -0.55 -21.63
C ASP A 271 -13.64 0.20 -20.40
N PRO A 272 -12.31 0.24 -20.20
CA PRO A 272 -11.73 0.92 -19.06
C PRO A 272 -12.08 2.41 -19.01
N GLU A 273 -12.57 2.87 -17.85
CA GLU A 273 -12.87 4.29 -17.62
C GLU A 273 -11.67 5.01 -17.02
N SER A 274 -11.34 6.17 -17.58
CA SER A 274 -10.25 7.02 -17.08
C SER A 274 -10.80 8.17 -16.24
N TYR A 275 -10.12 8.45 -15.14
CA TYR A 275 -10.41 9.53 -14.21
C TYR A 275 -9.16 10.39 -14.01
N ALA A 276 -9.37 11.69 -13.78
CA ALA A 276 -8.31 12.59 -13.35
C ALA A 276 -8.87 13.62 -12.37
N ILE A 277 -8.50 13.47 -11.10
CA ILE A 277 -8.72 14.55 -10.13
C ILE A 277 -7.61 15.58 -10.30
N VAL A 278 -8.01 16.85 -10.30
CA VAL A 278 -7.12 18.00 -10.39
C VAL A 278 -7.31 18.83 -9.13
N SER A 279 -6.21 19.28 -8.52
CA SER A 279 -6.25 20.07 -7.29
C SER A 279 -5.21 21.19 -7.29
N ASP A 280 -5.53 22.28 -6.61
CA ASP A 280 -4.61 23.36 -6.24
C ASP A 280 -3.73 23.00 -5.03
N SER A 281 -4.10 21.96 -4.27
CA SER A 281 -3.24 21.41 -3.22
C SER A 281 -2.05 20.67 -3.82
N LEU A 282 -0.84 21.04 -3.40
CA LEU A 282 0.41 20.35 -3.76
C LEU A 282 0.80 19.26 -2.76
N GLU A 283 -0.01 19.05 -1.72
CA GLU A 283 0.23 18.03 -0.71
C GLU A 283 -0.14 16.66 -1.27
N HIS A 284 0.87 15.84 -1.56
CA HIS A 284 0.69 14.44 -1.92
C HIS A 284 0.75 13.59 -0.65
N ASP A 285 -0.33 13.64 0.12
CA ASP A 285 -0.42 12.98 1.42
C ASP A 285 -1.75 12.22 1.61
N LYS A 286 -1.89 11.57 2.76
CA LYS A 286 -3.10 10.87 3.21
C LYS A 286 -4.40 11.69 3.11
N ARG A 287 -4.36 13.02 3.26
CA ARG A 287 -5.55 13.88 3.25
C ARG A 287 -6.10 13.96 1.84
N SER A 288 -5.24 14.31 0.90
CA SER A 288 -5.56 14.32 -0.53
C SER A 288 -6.07 12.96 -0.98
N VAL A 289 -5.37 11.87 -0.63
CA VAL A 289 -5.79 10.51 -1.03
C VAL A 289 -7.17 10.14 -0.46
N ALA A 290 -7.44 10.39 0.83
CA ALA A 290 -8.73 10.08 1.45
C ALA A 290 -9.89 10.81 0.76
N THR A 291 -9.75 12.10 0.50
CA THR A 291 -10.77 12.90 -0.20
C THR A 291 -10.92 12.45 -1.65
N PHE A 292 -9.83 12.30 -2.39
CA PHE A 292 -9.83 11.97 -3.82
C PHE A 292 -10.45 10.60 -4.06
N LEU A 293 -10.04 9.60 -3.28
CA LEU A 293 -10.56 8.24 -3.38
C LEU A 293 -12.07 8.22 -3.08
N SER A 294 -12.52 8.91 -2.03
CA SER A 294 -13.95 8.99 -1.69
C SER A 294 -14.77 9.59 -2.83
N LYS A 295 -14.30 10.67 -3.45
CA LYS A 295 -14.99 11.35 -4.56
C LYS A 295 -14.98 10.56 -5.87
N ILE A 296 -13.93 9.76 -6.11
CA ILE A 296 -13.92 8.82 -7.24
C ILE A 296 -14.91 7.70 -6.98
N VAL A 297 -14.88 7.06 -5.81
CA VAL A 297 -15.75 5.92 -5.49
C VAL A 297 -17.22 6.33 -5.45
N GLU A 298 -17.54 7.54 -4.97
CA GLU A 298 -18.89 8.12 -5.05
C GLU A 298 -19.39 8.19 -6.50
N ASP A 299 -18.54 8.65 -7.43
CA ASP A 299 -18.88 8.69 -8.86
C ASP A 299 -19.06 7.30 -9.48
N ILE A 300 -18.14 6.39 -9.16
CA ILE A 300 -18.18 5.01 -9.64
C ILE A 300 -19.46 4.34 -9.16
N LYS A 301 -19.84 4.51 -7.90
CA LYS A 301 -21.05 3.89 -7.35
C LYS A 301 -22.32 4.42 -8.00
N MET A 302 -22.35 5.69 -8.41
CA MET A 302 -23.48 6.26 -9.18
C MET A 302 -23.59 5.64 -10.58
N LYS A 303 -22.46 5.43 -11.27
CA LYS A 303 -22.42 4.85 -12.62
C LYS A 303 -22.58 3.34 -12.65
N HIS A 304 -22.03 2.66 -11.64
CA HIS A 304 -21.99 1.21 -11.47
C HIS A 304 -22.74 0.82 -10.18
N PRO A 305 -24.07 0.99 -10.12
CA PRO A 305 -24.84 0.76 -8.90
C PRO A 305 -24.78 -0.70 -8.42
N ALA A 306 -24.59 -1.64 -9.34
CA ALA A 306 -24.45 -3.08 -9.07
C ALA A 306 -23.14 -3.45 -8.35
N MET A 307 -22.13 -2.57 -8.33
CA MET A 307 -20.84 -2.82 -7.67
C MET A 307 -21.02 -3.18 -6.19
N LYS A 308 -20.54 -4.35 -5.80
CA LYS A 308 -20.47 -4.84 -4.41
C LYS A 308 -19.04 -4.97 -3.90
N GLU A 309 -18.05 -5.06 -4.79
CA GLU A 309 -16.65 -5.22 -4.46
C GLU A 309 -15.77 -4.27 -5.29
N ILE A 310 -14.83 -3.61 -4.63
CA ILE A 310 -13.81 -2.78 -5.28
C ILE A 310 -12.41 -3.21 -4.85
N HIS A 311 -11.56 -3.47 -5.83
CA HIS A 311 -10.13 -3.71 -5.64
C HIS A 311 -9.33 -2.47 -6.04
N ILE A 312 -8.77 -1.79 -5.04
CA ILE A 312 -7.94 -0.60 -5.26
C ILE A 312 -6.48 -1.03 -5.39
N PHE A 313 -5.78 -0.55 -6.41
CA PHE A 313 -4.36 -0.76 -6.63
C PHE A 313 -3.61 0.57 -6.62
N SER A 314 -2.53 0.65 -5.84
CA SER A 314 -1.63 1.80 -5.85
C SER A 314 -0.18 1.36 -5.69
N ASP A 315 0.75 2.30 -5.82
CA ASP A 315 2.12 2.07 -5.40
C ASP A 315 2.23 1.95 -3.86
N GLY A 316 3.43 1.61 -3.39
CA GLY A 316 3.73 1.45 -1.96
C GLY A 316 4.22 2.72 -1.27
N ALA A 317 3.97 3.92 -1.79
CA ALA A 317 4.51 5.16 -1.23
C ALA A 317 4.00 5.40 0.20
N ALA A 318 4.93 5.50 1.15
CA ALA A 318 4.61 5.60 2.58
C ALA A 318 3.91 6.92 2.94
N SER A 319 4.27 8.04 2.29
CA SER A 319 3.66 9.35 2.54
C SER A 319 2.20 9.44 2.07
N GLN A 320 1.84 8.66 1.05
CA GLN A 320 0.58 8.79 0.31
C GLN A 320 -0.37 7.63 0.63
N PHE A 321 -0.05 6.42 0.19
CA PHE A 321 -0.98 5.30 0.17
C PHE A 321 -0.73 4.30 1.30
N LYS A 322 0.54 3.92 1.51
CA LYS A 322 0.91 2.76 2.34
C LYS A 322 1.35 3.17 3.74
N ASN A 323 0.39 3.64 4.54
CA ASN A 323 0.59 4.07 5.93
C ASN A 323 -0.61 3.76 6.82
N LYS A 324 -0.38 3.78 8.14
CA LYS A 324 -1.39 3.50 9.17
C LYS A 324 -2.64 4.38 9.06
N PHE A 325 -2.48 5.62 8.61
CA PHE A 325 -3.58 6.58 8.52
C PHE A 325 -4.57 6.21 7.42
N MET A 326 -4.05 5.77 6.26
CA MET A 326 -4.89 5.24 5.20
C MET A 326 -5.59 3.96 5.62
N TRP A 327 -4.92 3.08 6.36
CA TRP A 327 -5.56 1.85 6.86
C TRP A 327 -6.70 2.17 7.82
N CYS A 328 -6.50 3.15 8.71
CA CYS A 328 -7.53 3.64 9.62
C CYS A 328 -8.71 4.22 8.83
N PHE A 329 -8.43 5.05 7.82
CA PHE A 329 -9.45 5.60 6.94
C PHE A 329 -10.26 4.50 6.25
N MET A 330 -9.59 3.45 5.73
CA MET A 330 -10.26 2.32 5.09
C MET A 330 -11.17 1.56 6.05
N SER A 331 -10.74 1.31 7.28
CA SER A 331 -11.53 0.58 8.28
C SER A 331 -12.57 1.41 9.02
N THR A 332 -12.63 2.72 8.78
CA THR A 332 -13.56 3.63 9.47
C THR A 332 -14.37 4.43 8.45
N THR A 333 -13.93 5.63 8.09
CA THR A 333 -14.65 6.59 7.25
C THR A 333 -15.04 5.99 5.89
N PHE A 334 -14.18 5.22 5.24
CA PHE A 334 -14.54 4.59 3.96
C PHE A 334 -15.71 3.60 4.11
N LYS A 335 -15.73 2.82 5.20
CA LYS A 335 -16.83 1.89 5.50
C LYS A 335 -18.10 2.61 5.96
N GLU A 336 -17.97 3.77 6.60
CA GLU A 336 -19.13 4.62 6.95
C GLU A 336 -19.77 5.22 5.68
N LEU A 337 -18.95 5.68 4.72
CA LEU A 337 -19.40 6.21 3.45
C LEU A 337 -19.98 5.13 2.52
N PHE A 338 -19.38 3.94 2.51
CA PHE A 338 -19.73 2.84 1.61
C PHE A 338 -19.97 1.53 2.40
N PRO A 339 -21.03 1.46 3.22
CA PRO A 339 -21.24 0.36 4.17
C PRO A 339 -21.42 -1.00 3.50
N THR A 340 -22.10 -1.04 2.36
CA THR A 340 -22.37 -2.27 1.60
C THR A 340 -21.24 -2.68 0.66
N LEU A 341 -20.25 -1.81 0.43
CA LEU A 341 -19.14 -2.06 -0.49
C LEU A 341 -18.03 -2.81 0.24
N ARG A 342 -17.67 -4.00 -0.26
CA ARG A 342 -16.44 -4.66 0.14
C ARG A 342 -15.28 -3.98 -0.55
N VAL A 343 -14.24 -3.61 0.21
CA VAL A 343 -13.06 -2.96 -0.32
C VAL A 343 -11.81 -3.73 0.03
N GLN A 344 -10.96 -3.93 -0.96
CA GLN A 344 -9.63 -4.51 -0.81
C GLN A 344 -8.63 -3.57 -1.43
N TRP A 345 -7.56 -3.22 -0.71
CA TRP A 345 -6.51 -2.37 -1.23
C TRP A 345 -5.21 -3.15 -1.35
N HIS A 346 -4.70 -3.22 -2.58
CA HIS A 346 -3.51 -3.91 -3.00
C HIS A 346 -2.40 -2.92 -3.30
N PHE A 347 -1.17 -3.26 -2.92
CA PHE A 347 0.01 -2.43 -3.20
C PHE A 347 0.94 -3.18 -4.16
N PHE A 348 1.39 -2.51 -5.22
CA PHE A 348 2.42 -3.08 -6.08
C PHE A 348 3.76 -3.19 -5.34
N ALA A 349 4.62 -4.12 -5.79
CA ALA A 349 5.99 -4.19 -5.30
C ALA A 349 6.73 -2.87 -5.56
N THR A 350 7.66 -2.51 -4.67
CA THR A 350 8.41 -1.25 -4.77
C THR A 350 9.04 -1.05 -6.15
N SER A 351 8.76 0.11 -6.78
CA SER A 351 9.22 0.45 -8.14
C SER A 351 8.62 -0.39 -9.29
N HIS A 352 7.51 -1.10 -9.05
CA HIS A 352 6.78 -1.88 -10.06
C HIS A 352 5.27 -1.55 -10.13
N GLY A 353 4.86 -0.36 -9.68
CA GLY A 353 3.47 0.10 -9.74
C GLY A 353 3.09 0.96 -10.95
N LYS A 354 4.02 1.21 -11.87
CA LYS A 354 3.75 1.98 -13.10
C LYS A 354 2.76 1.25 -14.00
N GLY A 355 1.81 1.97 -14.57
CA GLY A 355 0.76 1.37 -15.40
C GLY A 355 -0.12 2.38 -16.12
N ALA A 356 -1.38 2.03 -16.32
CA ALA A 356 -2.32 2.82 -17.14
C ALA A 356 -2.54 4.25 -16.62
N VAL A 357 -2.46 4.43 -15.31
CA VAL A 357 -2.57 5.74 -14.63
C VAL A 357 -1.50 6.75 -15.10
N ASP A 358 -0.28 6.29 -15.39
CA ASP A 358 0.79 7.14 -15.95
C ASP A 358 0.37 7.72 -17.31
N GLY A 359 -0.27 6.89 -18.16
CA GLY A 359 -0.76 7.30 -19.47
C GLY A 359 -1.90 8.29 -19.41
N VAL A 360 -2.82 8.13 -18.46
CA VAL A 360 -3.92 9.09 -18.23
C VAL A 360 -3.34 10.44 -17.79
N GLY A 361 -2.46 10.45 -16.78
CA GLY A 361 -1.80 11.66 -16.30
C GLY A 361 -1.00 12.37 -17.40
N ALA A 362 -0.26 11.62 -18.22
CA ALA A 362 0.48 12.17 -19.36
C ALA A 362 -0.45 12.74 -20.44
N THR A 363 -1.58 12.09 -20.70
CA THR A 363 -2.55 12.48 -21.74
C THR A 363 -3.25 13.78 -21.38
N VAL A 364 -3.77 13.89 -20.15
CA VAL A 364 -4.45 15.11 -19.68
C VAL A 364 -3.48 16.29 -19.70
N LYS A 365 -2.27 16.14 -19.13
CA LYS A 365 -1.25 17.19 -19.14
C LYS A 365 -0.83 17.59 -20.55
N ARG A 366 -0.67 16.63 -21.47
CA ARG A 366 -0.34 16.90 -22.88
C ARG A 366 -1.46 17.68 -23.58
N ALA A 367 -2.72 17.30 -23.37
CA ALA A 367 -3.85 17.96 -23.99
C ALA A 367 -3.89 19.44 -23.59
N VAL A 368 -3.87 19.71 -22.29
CA VAL A 368 -3.87 21.09 -21.76
C VAL A 368 -2.66 21.88 -22.26
N ASN A 369 -1.45 21.31 -22.23
CA ASN A 369 -0.28 21.98 -22.76
C ASN A 369 -0.39 22.25 -24.27
N THR A 370 -1.02 21.36 -25.03
CA THR A 370 -1.25 21.58 -26.46
C THR A 370 -2.19 22.75 -26.68
N ASP A 371 -3.26 22.85 -25.88
CA ASP A 371 -4.22 23.95 -25.96
C ASP A 371 -3.54 25.30 -25.68
N VAL A 372 -2.66 25.35 -24.68
CA VAL A 372 -1.86 26.55 -24.36
C VAL A 372 -0.94 26.91 -25.53
N LEU A 373 -0.15 25.95 -26.03
CA LEU A 373 0.79 26.19 -27.13
C LEU A 373 0.09 26.59 -28.43
N CYS A 374 -1.10 26.05 -28.70
CA CYS A 374 -1.90 26.36 -29.87
C CYS A 374 -2.84 27.56 -29.68
N ARG A 375 -2.78 28.26 -28.54
CA ARG A 375 -3.63 29.41 -28.19
C ARG A 375 -5.14 29.10 -28.20
N GLN A 376 -5.51 27.84 -28.00
CA GLN A 376 -6.91 27.41 -27.81
C GLN A 376 -7.36 27.63 -26.36
N ALA A 377 -6.44 27.46 -25.40
CA ALA A 377 -6.61 27.87 -24.02
C ALA A 377 -5.60 28.98 -23.71
N VAL A 378 -6.03 30.23 -23.84
CA VAL A 378 -5.13 31.40 -23.76
C VAL A 378 -4.48 31.53 -22.37
N LEU A 379 -5.14 31.06 -21.30
CA LEU A 379 -4.64 31.17 -19.94
C LEU A 379 -5.00 29.93 -19.11
N VAL A 380 -4.02 29.06 -18.84
CA VAL A 380 -4.12 28.02 -17.82
C VAL A 380 -3.18 28.40 -16.69
N THR A 381 -3.74 28.92 -15.60
CA THR A 381 -3.00 29.51 -14.47
C THR A 381 -3.12 28.76 -13.17
N ASP A 382 -4.12 27.90 -13.06
CA ASP A 382 -4.54 27.27 -11.82
C ASP A 382 -5.28 25.97 -12.12
N ALA A 383 -5.68 25.26 -11.06
CA ALA A 383 -6.41 24.01 -11.18
C ALA A 383 -7.75 24.15 -11.90
N ALA A 384 -8.47 25.27 -11.72
CA ALA A 384 -9.78 25.48 -12.31
C ALA A 384 -9.70 25.69 -13.83
N SER A 385 -8.80 26.57 -14.28
CA SER A 385 -8.51 26.80 -15.70
C SER A 385 -7.91 25.56 -16.37
N PHE A 386 -7.09 24.78 -15.65
CA PHE A 386 -6.60 23.48 -16.13
C PHE A 386 -7.76 22.52 -16.38
N VAL A 387 -8.71 22.39 -15.44
CA VAL A 387 -9.88 21.52 -15.58
C VAL A 387 -10.77 21.94 -16.75
N ALA A 388 -10.97 23.25 -16.95
CA ALA A 388 -11.75 23.76 -18.07
C ALA A 388 -11.17 23.32 -19.43
N SER A 389 -9.86 23.53 -19.64
CA SER A 389 -9.18 23.08 -20.86
C SER A 389 -9.16 21.55 -20.98
N ALA A 390 -8.87 20.84 -19.88
CA ALA A 390 -8.80 19.39 -19.88
C ALA A 390 -10.14 18.74 -20.27
N ARG A 391 -11.27 19.25 -19.77
CA ARG A 391 -12.61 18.73 -20.11
C ARG A 391 -12.96 18.91 -21.58
N GLN A 392 -12.55 20.02 -22.17
CA GLN A 392 -12.76 20.27 -23.60
C GLN A 392 -11.94 19.31 -24.46
N SER A 393 -10.67 19.08 -24.11
CA SER A 393 -9.72 18.36 -24.95
C SER A 393 -9.63 16.86 -24.66
N CYS A 394 -10.16 16.41 -23.51
CA CYS A 394 -10.21 15.01 -23.10
C CYS A 394 -11.64 14.60 -22.70
N PRO A 395 -12.63 14.62 -23.63
CA PRO A 395 -14.04 14.37 -23.30
C PRO A 395 -14.31 12.95 -22.75
N ASN A 396 -13.42 12.00 -23.03
CA ASN A 396 -13.55 10.61 -22.57
C ASN A 396 -12.87 10.35 -21.21
N ILE A 397 -12.31 11.38 -20.56
CA ILE A 397 -11.70 11.27 -19.23
C ILE A 397 -12.58 12.01 -18.23
N ASN A 398 -12.98 11.33 -17.16
CA ASN A 398 -13.76 11.90 -16.08
C ASN A 398 -12.90 12.85 -15.24
N ILE A 399 -12.95 14.15 -15.56
CA ILE A 399 -12.12 15.17 -14.91
C ILE A 399 -12.91 15.90 -13.81
N LYS A 400 -12.37 15.88 -12.59
CA LYS A 400 -12.96 16.55 -11.42
C LYS A 400 -11.96 17.53 -10.79
N LEU A 401 -12.43 18.72 -10.45
CA LEU A 401 -11.71 19.65 -9.59
C LEU A 401 -12.02 19.29 -8.13
N ILE A 402 -11.00 19.20 -7.29
CA ILE A 402 -11.15 19.15 -5.83
C ILE A 402 -10.18 20.15 -5.24
N THR A 403 -10.69 21.19 -4.58
CA THR A 403 -9.84 22.25 -4.04
C THR A 403 -9.21 21.87 -2.70
N SER A 404 -8.18 22.59 -2.31
CA SER A 404 -7.55 22.53 -0.98
C SER A 404 -8.56 22.79 0.16
N SER A 405 -9.56 23.65 -0.07
CA SER A 405 -10.65 23.89 0.89
C SER A 405 -11.56 22.67 1.01
N GLU A 406 -11.97 22.04 -0.10
CA GLU A 406 -12.79 20.82 -0.09
C GLU A 406 -12.07 19.65 0.60
N ILE A 407 -10.74 19.53 0.41
CA ILE A 407 -9.93 18.55 1.15
C ILE A 407 -10.03 18.83 2.65
N THR A 408 -9.80 20.08 3.07
CA THR A 408 -9.82 20.47 4.48
C THR A 408 -11.19 20.22 5.12
N GLU A 409 -12.26 20.61 4.42
CA GLU A 409 -13.64 20.39 4.85
C GLU A 409 -13.95 18.90 5.00
N PHE A 410 -13.53 18.06 4.05
CA PHE A 410 -13.72 16.61 4.12
C PHE A 410 -13.00 15.99 5.35
N ILE A 411 -11.76 16.40 5.62
CA ILE A 411 -10.99 15.92 6.78
C ILE A 411 -11.67 16.32 8.10
N GLN A 412 -12.18 17.55 8.18
CA GLN A 412 -12.87 18.06 9.36
C GLN A 412 -14.22 17.37 9.56
N HIS A 413 -15.03 17.29 8.50
CA HIS A 413 -16.37 16.70 8.55
C HIS A 413 -16.36 15.23 9.03
N HIS A 414 -15.33 14.48 8.67
CA HIS A 414 -15.19 13.07 9.07
C HIS A 414 -14.28 12.83 10.28
N ASN A 415 -13.88 13.88 11.01
CA ASN A 415 -13.02 13.81 12.19
C ASN A 415 -11.72 13.00 11.95
N LEU A 416 -11.15 13.07 10.75
CA LEU A 416 -10.02 12.23 10.36
C LEU A 416 -8.74 12.58 11.12
N ASN A 417 -8.55 13.86 11.48
CA ASN A 417 -7.40 14.28 12.27
C ASN A 417 -7.38 13.61 13.65
N GLU A 418 -8.53 13.50 14.32
CA GLU A 418 -8.66 12.84 15.63
C GLU A 418 -8.45 11.33 15.51
N ARG A 419 -9.11 10.69 14.54
CA ARG A 419 -8.94 9.27 14.25
C ARG A 419 -7.47 8.92 13.99
N TRP A 420 -6.78 9.73 13.20
CA TRP A 420 -5.36 9.55 12.90
C TRP A 420 -4.44 9.80 14.09
N ALA A 421 -4.77 10.75 14.96
CA ALA A 421 -4.03 10.99 16.20
C ALA A 421 -4.07 9.76 17.12
N ASN A 422 -5.22 9.08 17.19
CA ASN A 422 -5.44 7.91 18.03
C ASN A 422 -5.05 6.57 17.37
N THR A 423 -4.63 6.59 16.10
CA THR A 423 -4.29 5.36 15.35
C THR A 423 -2.97 4.75 15.80
N SER A 424 -2.99 3.45 16.12
CA SER A 424 -1.79 2.68 16.50
C SER A 424 -0.83 2.44 15.31
N ALA A 425 0.49 2.36 15.60
CA ALA A 425 1.48 2.05 14.57
C ALA A 425 1.44 0.55 14.20
N VAL A 426 1.63 0.23 12.92
CA VAL A 426 1.66 -1.16 12.44
C VAL A 426 3.08 -1.55 12.03
N PRO A 427 3.78 -2.38 12.83
CA PRO A 427 5.11 -2.87 12.48
C PRO A 427 5.10 -3.60 11.13
N GLY A 428 6.13 -3.40 10.31
CA GLY A 428 6.23 -4.09 9.03
C GLY A 428 5.19 -3.64 7.98
N THR A 429 4.59 -2.44 8.12
CA THR A 429 3.69 -1.85 7.10
C THR A 429 4.27 -1.98 5.68
N GLN A 430 5.58 -1.74 5.52
CA GLN A 430 6.23 -1.79 4.21
C GLN A 430 6.32 -3.19 3.58
N SER A 431 6.22 -4.28 4.36
CA SER A 431 6.17 -5.65 3.82
C SER A 431 4.76 -6.14 3.46
N VAL A 432 3.71 -5.37 3.76
CA VAL A 432 2.31 -5.72 3.45
C VAL A 432 1.95 -5.31 2.02
N HIS A 433 1.26 -6.14 1.26
CA HIS A 433 0.84 -5.79 -0.11
C HIS A 433 -0.66 -5.95 -0.34
N HIS A 434 -1.42 -6.24 0.71
CA HIS A 434 -2.87 -6.26 0.70
C HIS A 434 -3.41 -5.91 2.09
N ILE A 435 -4.47 -5.10 2.10
CA ILE A 435 -5.28 -4.83 3.28
C ILE A 435 -6.77 -4.92 2.92
N GLU A 436 -7.58 -5.34 3.89
CA GLU A 436 -9.04 -5.25 3.81
C GLU A 436 -9.62 -4.94 5.21
N PRO A 437 -10.62 -4.04 5.32
CA PRO A 437 -11.35 -3.83 6.57
C PRO A 437 -12.04 -5.11 7.07
N VAL A 438 -11.92 -5.39 8.36
CA VAL A 438 -12.63 -6.53 9.01
C VAL A 438 -13.79 -6.03 9.85
N SER A 439 -13.53 -5.03 10.68
CA SER A 439 -14.50 -4.36 11.54
C SER A 439 -14.10 -2.89 11.68
N TRP A 440 -14.89 -2.10 12.39
CA TRP A 440 -14.56 -0.69 12.59
C TRP A 440 -13.23 -0.56 13.33
N GLY A 441 -12.27 0.12 12.71
CA GLY A 441 -10.93 0.30 13.28
C GLY A 441 -10.02 -0.93 13.18
N GLU A 442 -10.42 -2.00 12.48
CA GLU A 442 -9.59 -3.20 12.30
C GLU A 442 -9.36 -3.53 10.83
N VAL A 443 -8.11 -3.87 10.51
CA VAL A 443 -7.69 -4.27 9.17
C VAL A 443 -7.03 -5.63 9.18
N ARG A 444 -7.40 -6.48 8.22
CA ARG A 444 -6.62 -7.66 7.85
C ARG A 444 -5.54 -7.22 6.88
N HIS A 445 -4.35 -7.77 7.02
CA HIS A 445 -3.23 -7.49 6.14
C HIS A 445 -2.50 -8.76 5.72
N LYS A 446 -1.97 -8.76 4.49
CA LYS A 446 -1.23 -9.89 3.92
C LYS A 446 0.08 -9.44 3.27
N ILE A 447 1.06 -10.34 3.23
CA ILE A 447 2.37 -10.09 2.60
C ILE A 447 2.30 -10.00 1.06
N TYR A 448 1.32 -10.67 0.45
CA TYR A 448 0.88 -10.54 -0.94
C TYR A 448 -0.60 -10.91 -1.02
N SER A 449 -1.29 -10.51 -2.10
CA SER A 449 -2.75 -10.49 -2.19
C SER A 449 -3.38 -11.88 -1.99
N GLU A 450 -2.79 -12.90 -2.60
CA GLU A 450 -3.26 -14.29 -2.55
C GLU A 450 -2.69 -15.09 -1.37
N ALA A 451 -1.99 -14.45 -0.42
CA ALA A 451 -1.43 -15.18 0.70
C ALA A 451 -2.52 -15.82 1.55
N GLU A 452 -2.30 -17.09 1.93
CA GLU A 452 -3.16 -17.81 2.88
C GLU A 452 -3.02 -17.23 4.30
N GLN A 453 -1.78 -16.90 4.68
CA GLN A 453 -1.49 -16.30 5.98
C GLN A 453 -1.84 -14.82 5.98
N SER A 454 -2.59 -14.38 6.99
CA SER A 454 -2.96 -12.99 7.22
C SER A 454 -2.81 -12.60 8.68
N GLY A 455 -2.42 -11.35 8.93
CA GLY A 455 -2.53 -10.73 10.25
C GLY A 455 -3.78 -9.86 10.35
N VAL A 456 -4.30 -9.66 11.55
CA VAL A 456 -5.32 -8.66 11.84
C VAL A 456 -4.73 -7.68 12.83
N HIS A 457 -4.92 -6.39 12.56
CA HIS A 457 -4.40 -5.31 13.40
C HIS A 457 -5.52 -4.33 13.76
N THR A 458 -5.64 -4.03 15.05
CA THR A 458 -6.57 -3.03 15.58
C THR A 458 -5.90 -1.66 15.63
N LEU A 459 -6.43 -0.74 14.83
CA LEU A 459 -5.95 0.64 14.67
C LEU A 459 -6.63 1.59 15.64
N LEU A 460 -7.92 1.37 15.93
CA LEU A 460 -8.76 2.16 16.83
C LEU A 460 -9.68 1.25 17.65
N HIS A 461 -10.03 1.69 18.86
CA HIS A 461 -11.04 1.05 19.69
C HIS A 461 -12.33 1.89 19.67
N LEU A 462 -13.49 1.25 19.64
CA LEU A 462 -14.79 1.92 19.75
C LEU A 462 -14.95 2.49 21.16
N GLU A 463 -15.13 3.81 21.27
CA GLU A 463 -15.67 4.45 22.48
C GLU A 463 -17.19 4.20 22.49
N ILE A 464 -17.67 3.37 23.41
CA ILE A 464 -19.11 3.15 23.57
C ILE A 464 -19.67 4.33 24.36
N THR A 465 -20.26 5.30 23.68
CA THR A 465 -21.15 6.30 24.31
C THR A 465 -22.50 5.64 24.57
N SER A 466 -22.83 5.45 25.85
CA SER A 466 -24.15 4.98 26.27
C SER A 466 -25.21 6.05 25.97
N ALA A 467 -25.90 5.93 24.84
CA ALA A 467 -27.08 6.72 24.53
C ALA A 467 -28.28 6.19 25.34
N GLU A 468 -28.75 6.99 26.29
CA GLU A 468 -30.03 6.78 26.96
C GLU A 468 -31.19 6.93 25.97
N SER A 469 -32.06 5.93 25.93
CA SER A 469 -33.42 6.04 25.36
C SER A 469 -34.45 5.67 26.43
N PRO A 470 -35.66 6.24 26.37
CA PRO A 470 -36.50 6.46 27.54
C PRO A 470 -37.36 5.24 27.92
N GLU A 471 -37.50 5.09 29.24
CA GLU A 471 -38.51 4.36 30.04
C GLU A 471 -39.40 3.30 29.36
N HIS A 472 -39.31 2.04 29.81
CA HIS A 472 -40.36 1.48 30.70
C HIS A 472 -40.03 0.09 31.29
N LYS A 473 -39.91 0.11 32.62
CA LYS A 473 -40.34 -0.84 33.67
C LYS A 473 -40.07 -2.36 33.60
N SER A 474 -39.49 -2.77 34.74
CA SER A 474 -39.79 -3.91 35.62
C SER A 474 -39.17 -5.27 35.28
N SER A 475 -38.25 -5.73 36.12
CA SER A 475 -38.62 -6.43 37.36
C SER A 475 -37.45 -6.49 38.35
N GLU A 476 -37.80 -6.38 39.63
CA GLU A 476 -36.95 -6.39 40.81
C GLU A 476 -36.05 -7.62 40.93
N HIS A 477 -34.83 -7.44 41.43
CA HIS A 477 -34.36 -8.24 42.57
C HIS A 477 -33.19 -7.56 43.32
N GLN A 478 -33.52 -7.17 44.55
CA GLN A 478 -32.70 -7.16 45.78
C GLN A 478 -31.45 -6.27 45.86
N SER A 479 -31.69 -5.12 46.51
CA SER A 479 -30.72 -4.34 47.28
C SER A 479 -30.18 -5.12 48.48
N THR A 480 -28.86 -5.05 48.70
CA THR A 480 -28.24 -5.17 50.03
C THR A 480 -26.97 -4.32 50.15
N ALA A 481 -26.98 -3.46 51.18
CA ALA A 481 -25.86 -2.82 51.89
C ALA A 481 -25.10 -1.64 51.21
N ALA A 482 -25.51 -0.41 51.55
CA ALA A 482 -24.66 0.78 51.48
C ALA A 482 -23.49 0.63 52.47
N LYS A 483 -22.26 0.45 51.96
CA LYS A 483 -21.03 0.44 52.77
C LYS A 483 -20.58 1.87 53.00
N ASN A 484 -20.44 2.27 54.28
CA ASN A 484 -19.79 3.53 54.68
C ASN A 484 -18.29 3.46 54.37
N ILE A 485 -17.91 3.77 53.14
CA ILE A 485 -16.51 3.77 52.66
C ILE A 485 -15.87 5.12 53.00
N LYS A 486 -14.63 5.15 53.51
CA LYS A 486 -13.88 6.37 53.82
C LYS A 486 -12.58 6.45 53.03
N THR A 487 -12.07 7.67 52.84
CA THR A 487 -10.73 7.90 52.29
C THR A 487 -9.67 7.17 53.11
N GLY A 488 -8.84 6.37 52.44
CA GLY A 488 -7.85 5.49 53.04
C GLY A 488 -8.26 4.01 53.13
N ASP A 489 -9.54 3.69 52.93
CA ASP A 489 -10.01 2.31 52.91
C ASP A 489 -9.53 1.57 51.64
N CYS A 490 -9.28 0.27 51.77
CA CYS A 490 -8.97 -0.59 50.63
C CYS A 490 -10.22 -1.31 50.17
N VAL A 491 -10.49 -1.27 48.87
CA VAL A 491 -11.72 -1.76 48.25
C VAL A 491 -11.44 -2.71 47.09
N LEU A 492 -12.34 -3.68 46.89
CA LEU A 492 -12.42 -4.52 45.69
C LEU A 492 -13.49 -3.95 44.76
N VAL A 493 -13.08 -3.55 43.56
CA VAL A 493 -13.93 -2.93 42.55
C VAL A 493 -14.16 -3.90 41.41
N GLN A 494 -15.41 -4.05 40.96
CA GLN A 494 -15.78 -4.84 39.79
C GLN A 494 -16.01 -3.96 38.55
N PHE A 495 -15.36 -4.29 37.45
CA PHE A 495 -15.67 -3.74 36.14
C PHE A 495 -16.22 -4.82 35.21
N LYS A 496 -17.23 -4.45 34.42
CA LYS A 496 -17.77 -5.32 33.37
C LYS A 496 -16.88 -5.22 32.12
N ALA A 497 -16.27 -6.34 31.73
CA ALA A 497 -15.47 -6.47 30.52
C ALA A 497 -16.10 -7.54 29.61
N ASN A 498 -16.76 -7.11 28.53
CA ASN A 498 -17.51 -7.98 27.62
C ASN A 498 -18.58 -8.83 28.36
N LYS A 499 -18.55 -10.16 28.21
CA LYS A 499 -19.43 -11.13 28.87
C LYS A 499 -18.93 -11.58 30.26
N SER A 500 -17.91 -10.94 30.82
CA SER A 500 -17.28 -11.32 32.10
C SER A 500 -17.09 -10.11 33.02
N PHE A 501 -16.98 -10.35 34.31
CA PHE A 501 -16.60 -9.33 35.29
C PHE A 501 -15.12 -9.50 35.67
N ARG A 502 -14.42 -8.37 35.84
CA ARG A 502 -13.04 -8.34 36.34
C ARG A 502 -12.99 -7.54 37.63
N GLN A 503 -12.27 -8.06 38.63
CA GLN A 503 -12.15 -7.45 39.94
C GLN A 503 -10.74 -6.85 40.11
N PHE A 504 -10.67 -5.69 40.74
CA PHE A 504 -9.42 -4.96 40.98
C PHE A 504 -9.40 -4.43 42.40
N VAL A 505 -8.22 -4.47 43.03
CA VAL A 505 -8.04 -3.94 44.38
C VAL A 505 -7.46 -2.54 44.29
N GLY A 506 -8.00 -1.61 45.08
CA GLY A 506 -7.47 -0.26 45.14
C GLY A 506 -7.73 0.44 46.47
N LEU A 507 -7.14 1.61 46.63
CA LEU A 507 -7.28 2.47 47.81
C LEU A 507 -8.13 3.67 47.47
N VAL A 508 -9.09 3.99 48.34
CA VAL A 508 -9.90 5.19 48.21
C VAL A 508 -9.03 6.40 48.50
N ASN A 509 -8.74 7.18 47.46
CA ASN A 509 -7.87 8.35 47.51
C ASN A 509 -8.67 9.63 47.74
N ASN A 510 -9.88 9.72 47.17
CA ASN A 510 -10.81 10.83 47.36
C ASN A 510 -12.26 10.35 47.25
N GLN A 511 -13.21 11.13 47.75
CA GLN A 511 -14.64 10.83 47.63
C GLN A 511 -15.46 12.10 47.42
N ASP A 512 -16.39 12.02 46.49
CA ASP A 512 -17.37 13.06 46.19
C ASP A 512 -18.78 12.52 46.54
N GLN A 513 -19.84 13.31 46.38
CA GLN A 513 -21.20 12.88 46.79
C GLN A 513 -21.73 11.65 46.03
N GLU A 514 -21.17 11.34 44.86
CA GLU A 514 -21.68 10.31 43.94
C GLU A 514 -20.64 9.25 43.53
N ALA A 515 -19.34 9.47 43.79
CA ALA A 515 -18.26 8.58 43.32
C ALA A 515 -17.02 8.61 44.24
N LEU A 516 -16.23 7.54 44.16
CA LEU A 516 -14.98 7.32 44.90
C LEU A 516 -13.81 7.30 43.93
N GLU A 517 -12.77 8.10 44.17
CA GLU A 517 -11.52 8.02 43.39
C GLU A 517 -10.66 6.90 43.96
N ILE A 518 -10.42 5.86 43.16
CA ILE A 518 -9.65 4.68 43.56
C ILE A 518 -8.29 4.68 42.89
N ARG A 519 -7.24 4.53 43.70
CA ARG A 519 -5.88 4.20 43.24
C ARG A 519 -5.70 2.69 43.19
N PHE A 520 -5.59 2.12 42.00
CA PHE A 520 -5.47 0.67 41.84
C PHE A 520 -4.09 0.16 42.21
N LEU A 521 -4.09 -0.94 42.97
CA LEU A 521 -2.89 -1.68 43.33
C LEU A 521 -2.61 -2.76 42.29
N ARG A 522 -1.33 -3.03 42.03
CA ARG A 522 -0.90 -4.13 41.16
C ARG A 522 -0.25 -5.23 41.99
N ARG A 523 -0.51 -6.46 41.57
CA ARG A 523 0.09 -7.65 42.20
C ARG A 523 1.58 -7.71 41.86
N ASN A 524 2.42 -7.88 42.89
CA ASN A 524 3.88 -7.79 42.77
C ASN A 524 4.54 -9.13 42.38
N ASP A 525 3.89 -10.28 42.60
CA ASP A 525 4.43 -11.59 42.22
C ASP A 525 3.36 -12.66 41.92
N SER A 526 3.83 -13.77 41.35
CA SER A 526 3.03 -14.95 40.99
C SER A 526 2.46 -15.69 42.21
N ALA A 527 2.87 -15.36 43.44
CA ALA A 527 2.65 -16.17 44.64
C ALA A 527 1.43 -15.79 45.50
N GLY A 528 0.62 -14.79 45.13
CA GLY A 528 -0.79 -14.78 45.55
C GLY A 528 -1.35 -13.46 46.06
N LEU A 529 -0.69 -12.81 47.02
CA LEU A 529 -1.41 -11.94 47.97
C LEU A 529 -0.68 -10.63 48.34
N VAL A 530 0.39 -10.27 47.60
CA VAL A 530 1.17 -9.04 47.83
C VAL A 530 0.93 -8.02 46.72
N TYR A 531 0.53 -6.82 47.11
CA TYR A 531 0.14 -5.74 46.21
C TYR A 531 0.96 -4.48 46.46
N ILE A 532 1.24 -3.73 45.39
CA ILE A 532 2.01 -2.49 45.42
C ILE A 532 1.31 -1.41 44.60
N LEU A 533 1.56 -0.14 44.94
CA LEU A 533 1.16 0.97 44.08
C LEU A 533 2.05 0.96 42.82
N PRO A 534 1.46 1.04 41.60
CA PRO A 534 2.23 1.10 40.38
C PRO A 534 3.04 2.41 40.28
N VAL A 535 4.17 2.35 39.57
CA VAL A 535 5.09 3.51 39.37
C VAL A 535 4.41 4.65 38.61
N MET A 536 3.54 4.33 37.65
CA MET A 536 2.61 5.29 37.06
C MET A 536 1.26 5.14 37.77
N GLU A 537 0.70 6.25 38.24
CA GLU A 537 -0.55 6.23 39.00
C GLU A 537 -1.70 5.72 38.13
N ASP A 538 -2.37 4.68 38.61
CA ASP A 538 -3.54 4.07 37.99
C ASP A 538 -4.74 4.46 38.84
N LYS A 539 -5.50 5.47 38.39
CA LYS A 539 -6.61 6.09 39.12
C LYS A 539 -7.88 6.06 38.28
N ALA A 540 -9.01 5.69 38.90
CA ALA A 540 -10.31 5.89 38.29
C ALA A 540 -11.36 6.27 39.34
N TRP A 541 -12.38 7.01 38.90
CA TRP A 541 -13.58 7.24 39.69
C TRP A 541 -14.52 6.05 39.51
N VAL A 542 -15.01 5.51 40.62
CA VAL A 542 -15.91 4.36 40.65
C VAL A 542 -17.13 4.73 41.49
N THR A 543 -18.30 4.25 41.11
CA THR A 543 -19.51 4.47 41.89
C THR A 543 -19.59 3.46 43.05
N PRO A 544 -20.23 3.78 44.18
CA PRO A 544 -20.28 2.88 45.35
C PRO A 544 -20.84 1.47 45.06
N ASP A 545 -21.69 1.31 44.04
CA ASP A 545 -22.23 0.02 43.57
C ASP A 545 -21.20 -0.87 42.87
N GLN A 546 -20.10 -0.29 42.36
CA GLN A 546 -18.99 -1.04 41.77
C GLN A 546 -18.05 -1.61 42.84
N VAL A 547 -18.18 -1.17 44.10
CA VAL A 547 -17.39 -1.67 45.23
C VAL A 547 -18.05 -2.93 45.80
N ILE A 548 -17.41 -4.07 45.56
CA ILE A 548 -17.87 -5.37 46.06
C ILE A 548 -17.57 -5.48 47.55
N GLU A 549 -16.35 -5.14 47.97
CA GLU A 549 -15.88 -5.34 49.34
C GLU A 549 -14.91 -4.26 49.81
N THR A 550 -14.85 -4.07 51.13
CA THR A 550 -13.92 -3.17 51.80
C THR A 550 -13.15 -3.98 52.85
N PHE A 551 -11.83 -3.84 52.89
CA PHE A 551 -10.97 -4.58 53.83
C PHE A 551 -9.83 -3.71 54.33
N THR A 552 -9.27 -4.10 55.48
CA THR A 552 -8.12 -3.43 56.10
C THR A 552 -6.84 -4.22 55.78
N PRO A 553 -5.97 -3.73 54.88
CA PRO A 553 -4.71 -4.41 54.55
C PRO A 553 -3.71 -4.35 55.71
N LYS A 554 -2.86 -5.37 55.81
CA LYS A 554 -1.60 -5.24 56.56
C LYS A 554 -0.56 -4.61 55.65
N VAL A 555 -0.02 -3.45 56.04
CA VAL A 555 1.03 -2.76 55.28
C VAL A 555 2.38 -3.03 55.94
N ASP A 556 3.36 -3.51 55.16
CA ASP A 556 4.71 -3.73 55.66
C ASP A 556 5.56 -2.45 55.65
N ASN A 557 6.72 -2.50 56.31
CA ASN A 557 7.65 -1.35 56.40
C ASN A 557 8.22 -0.91 55.03
N ARG A 558 7.92 -1.63 53.93
CA ARG A 558 8.32 -1.30 52.56
C ARG A 558 7.14 -0.80 51.72
N GLY A 559 5.99 -0.52 52.35
CA GLY A 559 4.80 0.02 51.68
C GLY A 559 4.04 -0.99 50.83
N ARG A 560 4.18 -2.29 51.10
CA ARG A 560 3.43 -3.34 50.39
C ARG A 560 2.20 -3.75 51.16
N TYR A 561 1.11 -4.00 50.43
CA TYR A 561 -0.20 -4.35 50.95
C TYR A 561 -0.38 -5.86 50.90
N HIS A 562 -0.68 -6.46 52.06
CA HIS A 562 -0.92 -7.89 52.22
C HIS A 562 -2.40 -8.14 52.54
N PHE A 563 -3.03 -9.02 51.76
CA PHE A 563 -4.44 -9.42 51.91
C PHE A 563 -4.55 -10.89 52.35
N GLY A 564 -5.59 -11.22 53.13
CA GLY A 564 -5.87 -12.62 53.49
C GLY A 564 -6.45 -13.41 52.30
N GLU A 565 -6.29 -14.74 52.29
CA GLU A 565 -6.77 -15.62 51.21
C GLU A 565 -8.28 -15.48 50.93
N ALA A 566 -9.07 -15.03 51.91
CA ALA A 566 -10.52 -14.84 51.79
C ALA A 566 -10.94 -13.67 50.87
N VAL A 567 -10.04 -12.77 50.49
CA VAL A 567 -10.36 -11.55 49.70
C VAL A 567 -10.56 -11.84 48.21
N PHE A 568 -10.14 -13.02 47.73
CA PHE A 568 -10.18 -13.39 46.30
C PHE A 568 -10.92 -14.71 46.03
N ALA A 569 -11.76 -15.16 46.97
CA ALA A 569 -12.57 -16.37 46.78
C ALA A 569 -13.86 -16.05 45.99
N GLU A 570 -13.97 -16.73 44.85
CA GLU A 570 -14.99 -16.69 43.77
C GLU A 570 -14.79 -15.64 42.64
#